data_AF-Q7YS32-F1
#
_entry.id   AF-Q7YS32-F1
#
_cell.length_a   1.000
_cell.length_b   1.000
_cell.length_c   1.000
_cell.angle_alpha   90.00
_cell.angle_beta   90.00
_cell.angle_gamma   90.00
#
_symmetry.space_group_name_H-M   'P 1'
#
loop_
_entity.id
_entity.type
_entity.pdbx_description
1 polymer ?
#
loop_
_entity_poly.entity_id
_entity_poly.type
_entity_poly.pdbx_seq_one_letter_code
_entity_poly.pdbx_strand_id
1 'polypeptide(L)'
;MLRALTAASAALGHKAAGWVRTMASHPLLVAPPEALSKPLSLPSRLLLGPGPSNLTPRVMAAGGRQTIGHMHKEMFQIMDEIKQGIQYV
;
A
#
# COMPACT_ATOMS: atom_id res chain seq x y z
N MET A 1 -5.38 10.09 43.72
CA MET A 1 -6.38 11.07 43.26
C MET A 1 -5.72 12.01 42.24
N LEU A 2 -5.66 11.66 40.95
CA LEU A 2 -5.51 12.64 39.87
C LEU A 2 -6.07 12.06 38.57
N ARG A 3 -6.96 12.83 37.94
CA ARG A 3 -7.89 12.43 36.87
C ARG A 3 -7.23 12.38 35.49
N ALA A 4 -7.89 11.62 34.63
CA ALA A 4 -7.68 11.35 33.21
C ALA A 4 -7.56 12.59 32.31
N LEU A 5 -6.81 12.41 31.22
CA LEU A 5 -7.00 13.12 29.94
C LEU A 5 -7.10 12.06 28.84
N THR A 6 -8.31 11.54 28.63
CA THR A 6 -8.66 10.77 27.44
C THR A 6 -8.75 11.73 26.25
N ALA A 7 -7.79 11.64 25.33
CA ALA A 7 -7.86 12.32 24.04
C ALA A 7 -9.02 11.73 23.24
N ALA A 8 -10.15 12.43 23.21
CA ALA A 8 -11.27 12.11 22.34
C ALA A 8 -10.88 12.44 20.91
N SER A 9 -10.43 11.43 20.16
CA SER A 9 -10.35 11.53 18.71
C SER A 9 -11.79 11.51 18.18
N ALA A 10 -12.27 12.66 17.74
CA ALA A 10 -13.54 12.79 17.06
C ALA A 10 -13.48 11.99 15.76
N ALA A 11 -14.05 10.79 15.76
CA ALA A 11 -14.36 10.07 14.54
C ALA A 11 -15.42 10.89 13.80
N LEU A 12 -14.98 11.73 12.87
CA LEU A 12 -15.83 12.39 11.89
C LEU A 12 -16.40 11.27 11.00
N GLY A 13 -17.48 10.65 11.45
CA GLY A 13 -18.23 9.69 10.66
C GLY A 13 -18.72 10.40 9.41
N HIS A 14 -18.23 10.01 8.24
CA HIS A 14 -18.84 10.36 6.97
C HIS A 14 -20.17 9.61 6.84
N LYS A 15 -21.17 9.99 7.65
CA LYS A 15 -22.57 9.74 7.31
C LYS A 15 -22.96 10.72 6.22
N ALA A 16 -22.62 10.37 4.99
CA ALA A 16 -23.22 10.95 3.83
C ALA A 16 -23.39 9.84 2.79
N ALA A 17 -24.54 9.17 2.83
CA ALA A 17 -25.27 8.86 1.59
C ALA A 17 -25.68 10.22 0.97
N GLY A 18 -24.67 11.03 0.62
CA GLY A 18 -24.82 12.30 -0.03
C GLY A 18 -24.86 12.05 -1.51
N TRP A 19 -25.63 12.86 -2.21
CA TRP A 19 -25.61 13.01 -3.66
C TRP A 19 -24.17 13.32 -4.12
N VAL A 20 -23.34 12.29 -4.27
CA VAL A 20 -22.08 12.43 -4.99
C VAL A 20 -22.51 12.66 -6.43
N ARG A 21 -22.25 13.87 -6.95
CA ARG A 21 -22.41 14.17 -8.37
C ARG A 21 -21.42 13.30 -9.14
N THR A 22 -21.86 12.11 -9.55
CA THR A 22 -21.09 11.26 -10.44
C THR A 22 -21.40 11.67 -11.89
N MET A 23 -20.39 11.58 -12.76
CA MET A 23 -20.59 11.79 -14.21
C MET A 23 -21.27 10.58 -14.89
N ALA A 24 -21.82 9.66 -14.10
CA ALA A 24 -22.43 8.44 -14.61
C ALA A 24 -23.88 8.69 -15.02
N SER A 25 -24.31 8.09 -16.13
CA SER A 25 -25.71 8.11 -16.57
C SER A 25 -26.64 7.30 -15.66
N HIS A 26 -26.09 6.49 -14.75
CA HIS A 26 -26.80 5.61 -13.83
C HIS A 26 -26.20 5.68 -12.42
N PRO A 27 -27.00 5.47 -11.36
CA PRO A 27 -26.51 5.52 -9.98
C PRO A 27 -25.57 4.35 -9.67
N LEU A 28 -24.51 4.63 -8.90
CA LEU A 28 -23.68 3.58 -8.32
C LEU A 28 -24.44 2.92 -7.17
N LEU A 29 -24.67 1.61 -7.28
CA LEU A 29 -25.40 0.84 -6.26
C LEU A 29 -24.53 0.46 -5.05
N VAL A 30 -23.21 0.49 -5.22
CA VAL A 30 -22.25 0.09 -4.20
C VAL A 30 -21.65 1.33 -3.55
N ALA A 31 -21.85 1.48 -2.25
CA ALA A 31 -21.24 2.54 -1.47
C ALA A 31 -19.72 2.32 -1.33
N PRO A 32 -18.91 3.39 -1.17
CA PRO A 32 -17.49 3.25 -0.87
C PRO A 32 -17.26 2.44 0.42
N PRO A 33 -16.38 1.44 0.42
CA PRO A 33 -16.17 0.59 1.59
C PRO A 33 -15.46 1.36 2.71
N GLU A 34 -16.08 1.42 3.89
CA GLU A 34 -15.54 2.10 5.08
C GLU A 34 -14.17 1.55 5.52
N ALA A 35 -13.85 0.29 5.20
CA ALA A 35 -12.57 -0.30 5.55
C ALA A 35 -11.37 0.43 4.91
N LEU A 36 -11.55 1.04 3.73
CA LEU A 36 -10.49 1.74 3.01
C LEU A 36 -10.25 3.17 3.53
N SER A 37 -11.09 3.69 4.44
CA SER A 37 -10.90 5.01 5.03
C SER A 37 -9.89 5.01 6.18
N LYS A 38 -9.48 3.83 6.67
CA LYS A 38 -8.52 3.68 7.76
C LYS A 38 -7.10 3.56 7.20
N PRO A 39 -6.08 4.21 7.78
CA PRO A 39 -4.69 4.01 7.38
C PRO A 39 -4.27 2.54 7.45
N LEU A 40 -3.48 2.09 6.47
CA LEU A 40 -2.92 0.75 6.46
C LEU A 40 -1.89 0.59 7.59
N SER A 41 -2.09 -0.39 8.48
CA SER A 41 -1.17 -0.73 9.55
C SER A 41 -0.80 -2.20 9.51
N LEU A 42 0.50 -2.51 9.52
CA LEU A 42 1.00 -3.89 9.50
C LEU A 42 1.86 -4.16 10.74
N PRO A 43 1.76 -5.35 11.36
CA PRO A 43 2.62 -5.71 12.48
C PRO A 43 4.04 -6.03 12.00
N SER A 44 5.05 -5.58 12.74
CA SER A 44 6.42 -6.03 12.53
C SER A 44 6.59 -7.44 13.08
N ARG A 45 7.07 -8.37 12.25
CA ARG A 45 7.30 -9.77 12.62
C ARG A 45 8.64 -10.25 12.08
N LEU A 46 9.34 -11.03 12.88
CA LEU A 46 10.48 -11.82 12.43
C LEU A 46 9.97 -13.15 11.86
N LEU A 47 10.28 -13.42 10.59
CA LEU A 47 9.78 -14.54 9.82
C LEU A 47 10.86 -15.63 9.75
N LEU A 48 10.69 -16.68 10.57
CA LEU A 48 11.62 -17.83 10.67
C LEU A 48 11.02 -19.13 10.12
N GLY A 49 9.90 -19.04 9.40
CA GLY A 49 9.25 -20.20 8.74
C GLY A 49 9.90 -20.54 7.40
N PRO A 50 9.36 -21.53 6.66
CA PRO A 50 9.90 -21.97 5.37
C PRO A 50 9.77 -20.93 4.24
N GLY A 51 9.07 -19.82 4.47
CA GLY A 51 8.88 -18.74 3.50
C GLY A 51 7.47 -18.16 3.61
N PRO A 52 7.26 -16.87 3.25
CA PRO A 52 8.26 -15.88 2.79
C PRO A 52 9.19 -15.39 3.91
N SER A 53 10.33 -14.80 3.55
CA SER A 53 11.33 -14.26 4.48
C SER A 53 11.25 -12.73 4.62
N ASN A 54 11.88 -12.18 5.67
CA ASN A 54 12.01 -10.73 5.82
C ASN A 54 12.87 -10.12 4.70
N LEU A 55 12.41 -9.00 4.13
CA LEU A 55 13.15 -8.26 3.10
C LEU A 55 14.32 -7.50 3.71
N THR A 56 15.44 -7.44 2.98
CA THR A 56 16.56 -6.56 3.32
C THR A 56 16.18 -5.08 3.11
N PRO A 57 16.80 -4.14 3.85
CA PRO A 57 16.48 -2.71 3.70
C PRO A 57 16.62 -2.18 2.26
N ARG A 58 17.60 -2.70 1.51
CA ARG A 58 17.83 -2.33 0.10
C ARG A 58 16.67 -2.74 -0.81
N VAL A 59 16.15 -3.96 -0.66
CA VAL A 59 15.01 -4.46 -1.46
C VAL A 59 13.72 -3.77 -1.04
N MET A 60 13.53 -3.52 0.26
CA MET A 60 12.37 -2.75 0.76
C MET A 60 12.34 -1.33 0.18
N ALA A 61 13.46 -0.63 0.15
CA ALA A 61 13.56 0.70 -0.45
C ALA A 61 13.30 0.67 -1.97
N ALA A 62 13.66 -0.41 -2.66
CA ALA A 62 13.40 -0.57 -4.09
C ALA A 62 11.90 -0.61 -4.42
N GLY A 63 11.08 -1.19 -3.54
CA GLY A 63 9.61 -1.27 -3.72
C GLY A 63 8.89 0.09 -3.65
N GLY A 64 9.52 1.11 -3.06
CA GLY A 64 9.00 2.48 -3.01
C GLY A 64 9.44 3.38 -4.17
N ARG A 65 10.21 2.87 -5.13
CA ARG A 65 10.70 3.67 -6.28
C ARG A 65 9.57 3.94 -7.27
N GLN A 66 9.68 5.06 -7.98
CA GLN A 66 8.74 5.43 -9.03
C GLN A 66 8.64 4.36 -10.13
N THR A 67 7.44 4.14 -10.64
CA THR A 67 7.20 3.26 -11.77
C THR A 67 7.80 3.84 -13.06
N ILE A 68 8.43 2.98 -13.86
CA ILE A 68 8.97 3.32 -15.19
C ILE A 68 8.24 2.51 -16.26
N GLY A 69 8.23 3.03 -17.50
CA GLY A 69 7.63 2.32 -18.63
C GLY A 69 8.37 1.01 -18.92
N HIS A 70 7.62 -0.08 -19.10
CA HIS A 70 8.20 -1.42 -19.26
C HIS A 70 9.03 -1.59 -20.56
N MET A 71 8.84 -0.71 -21.55
CA MET A 71 9.62 -0.68 -22.81
C MET A 71 10.72 0.39 -22.82
N HIS A 72 10.96 1.07 -21.69
CA HIS A 72 12.03 2.06 -21.60
C HIS A 72 13.40 1.37 -21.59
N LYS A 73 14.43 2.07 -22.08
CA LYS A 73 15.80 1.55 -22.14
C LYS A 73 16.32 1.12 -20.77
N GLU A 74 15.98 1.87 -19.72
CA GLU A 74 16.34 1.59 -18.33
C GLU A 74 15.74 0.27 -17.83
N MET A 75 14.52 -0.07 -18.26
CA MET A 75 13.90 -1.34 -17.90
C MET A 75 14.66 -2.51 -18.52
N PHE A 76 15.05 -2.40 -19.80
CA PHE A 76 15.85 -3.43 -20.45
C PHE A 76 17.24 -3.56 -19.82
N GLN A 77 17.86 -2.45 -19.40
CA GLN A 77 19.11 -2.50 -18.65
C GLN A 77 18.94 -3.29 -17.34
N ILE A 78 17.89 -3.02 -16.55
CA ILE A 78 17.59 -3.77 -15.32
C ILE A 78 17.39 -5.26 -15.62
N MET A 79 16.69 -5.60 -16.71
CA MET A 79 16.49 -7.00 -17.12
C MET A 79 17.81 -7.68 -17.48
N ASP A 80 18.71 -7.00 -18.18
CA ASP A 80 20.03 -7.54 -18.54
C ASP A 80 20.93 -7.73 -17.32
N GLU A 81 20.87 -6.83 -16.34
CA GLU A 81 21.56 -6.98 -15.04
C GLU A 81 20.99 -8.16 -14.23
N ILE A 82 19.67 -8.35 -14.22
CA ILE A 82 19.02 -9.50 -13.57
C ILE A 82 19.45 -10.83 -14.23
N LYS A 83 19.45 -10.88 -15.57
CA LYS A 83 19.88 -12.09 -16.32
C LYS A 83 21.31 -12.48 -15.97
N GLN A 84 22.22 -11.51 -15.88
CA GLN A 84 23.60 -11.75 -15.45
C GLN A 84 23.68 -12.26 -14.02
N GLY A 85 22.90 -11.68 -13.10
CA GLY A 85 22.87 -12.10 -11.70
C GLY A 85 22.37 -13.54 -11.50
N ILE A 86 21.38 -13.98 -12.28
CA ILE A 86 20.85 -15.35 -12.21
C ILE A 86 21.88 -16.38 -12.72
N GLN A 87 22.70 -16.03 -13.72
CA GLN A 87 23.72 -16.92 -14.27
C GLN A 87 24.89 -17.19 -13.32
N TYR A 88 25.06 -16.38 -12.27
CA TYR A 88 26.09 -16.59 -11.26
C TYR A 88 25.73 -17.72 -10.26
N VAL A 89 24.46 -18.13 -10.23
CA VAL A 89 23.93 -19.11 -9.28
C VAL A 89 24.00 -20.53 -9.83
#